data_AF-A0A132AAI6-F1
#
_entry.id   AF-A0A132AAI6-F1
#
_cell.length_a   1.000
_cell.length_b   1.000
_cell.length_c   1.000
_cell.angle_alpha   90.00
_cell.angle_beta   90.00
_cell.angle_gamma   90.00
#
_symmetry.space_group_name_H-M   'P 1'
#
loop_
_entity.id
_entity.type
_entity.pdbx_description
1 polymer ?
#
loop_
_entity_poly.entity_id
_entity_poly.type
_entity_poly.pdbx_seq_one_letter_code
_entity_poly.pdbx_strand_id
1 'polypeptide(L)'
;MDCDYEFDRRLDQKLVIRWFRDNHPEPIYQWIPESDSRYIGDVIRDYFDSNYQIGDDPFRKHRAIRLMPKPLNSPHNHEVSSSLSTISSLSRDLFRNRNDSRDHLERNHLDRQQLAFEIELSGNYTCVIASIMSQDSRQGSVFFYVPPKKFEFNIYSSEKDLNKPKIDDGNDRDGGDVMHENSNQNGPMVRCSVEDVYPKPILSFSETISLGNGYPPQQTFPLIKMQSVINDRDPNRPQGSRNQSFNVWFEYRLGYDSIKVGTIYECRLEIPYANYIRKK
;
A
#
# COMPACT_ATOMS: atom_id res chain seq x y z
N MET A 1 3.23 -12.52 -14.10
CA MET A 1 3.15 -11.85 -15.42
C MET A 1 3.11 -12.94 -16.49
N ASP A 2 2.11 -12.96 -17.37
CA ASP A 2 1.98 -13.99 -18.43
C ASP A 2 2.10 -13.35 -19.82
N CYS A 3 2.86 -13.99 -20.71
CA CYS A 3 3.03 -13.59 -22.10
C CYS A 3 2.42 -14.67 -22.99
N ASP A 4 1.10 -14.63 -23.17
CA ASP A 4 0.33 -15.68 -23.84
C ASP A 4 0.31 -15.57 -25.37
N TYR A 5 1.30 -16.08 -26.10
CA TYR A 5 1.39 -15.88 -27.57
C TYR A 5 0.85 -17.06 -28.37
N GLU A 6 0.50 -16.77 -29.63
CA GLU A 6 0.31 -17.76 -30.67
C GLU A 6 1.65 -18.05 -31.36
N PHE A 7 1.86 -19.31 -31.75
CA PHE A 7 3.14 -19.78 -32.27
C PHE A 7 2.93 -20.98 -33.18
N ASP A 8 3.47 -20.91 -34.40
CA ASP A 8 3.52 -22.04 -35.32
C ASP A 8 4.96 -22.55 -35.46
N ARG A 9 5.25 -23.75 -34.94
CA ARG A 9 6.58 -24.38 -35.00
C ARG A 9 7.16 -24.49 -36.41
N ARG A 10 6.34 -24.51 -37.46
CA ARG A 10 6.81 -24.63 -38.85
C ARG A 10 7.26 -23.29 -39.43
N LEU A 11 6.56 -22.22 -39.06
CA LEU A 11 6.78 -20.88 -39.59
C LEU A 11 7.70 -20.07 -38.69
N ASP A 12 7.46 -20.11 -37.38
CA ASP A 12 8.19 -19.37 -36.36
C ASP A 12 9.38 -20.19 -35.85
N GLN A 13 10.50 -20.12 -36.55
CA GLN A 13 11.76 -20.72 -36.09
C GLN A 13 12.49 -19.76 -35.14
N LYS A 14 13.29 -20.30 -34.21
CA LYS A 14 14.13 -19.55 -33.25
C LYS A 14 13.31 -18.61 -32.38
N LEU A 15 12.34 -19.19 -31.69
CA LEU A 15 11.50 -18.46 -30.76
C LEU A 15 12.34 -17.94 -29.58
N VAL A 16 12.18 -16.67 -29.25
CA VAL A 16 12.81 -16.02 -28.09
C VAL A 16 11.77 -15.16 -27.40
N ILE A 17 11.60 -15.39 -26.10
CA ILE A 17 10.72 -14.60 -25.24
C ILE A 17 11.62 -13.74 -24.36
N ARG A 18 11.42 -12.43 -24.35
CA ARG A 18 12.15 -11.48 -23.51
C ARG A 18 11.18 -10.62 -22.71
N TRP A 19 11.49 -10.41 -21.44
CA TRP A 19 10.80 -9.43 -20.62
C TRP A 19 11.75 -8.28 -20.31
N PHE A 20 11.29 -7.07 -20.54
CA PHE A 20 11.96 -5.82 -20.23
C PHE A 20 11.19 -5.09 -19.15
N ARG A 21 11.90 -4.39 -18.27
CA ARG A 21 11.30 -3.53 -17.26
C ARG A 21 11.51 -2.07 -17.65
N ASP A 22 10.43 -1.32 -17.60
CA ASP A 22 10.31 0.06 -18.03
C ASP A 22 10.94 0.24 -19.42
N ASN A 23 11.88 1.18 -19.54
CA ASN A 23 12.62 1.47 -20.76
C ASN A 23 14.06 0.93 -20.71
N HIS A 24 14.35 -0.07 -19.87
CA HIS A 24 15.70 -0.65 -19.81
C HIS A 24 16.00 -1.41 -21.12
N PRO A 25 17.22 -1.22 -21.69
CA PRO A 25 17.60 -1.86 -22.95
C PRO A 25 17.89 -3.36 -22.81
N GLU A 26 18.25 -3.80 -21.60
CA GLU A 26 18.54 -5.20 -21.30
C GLU A 26 17.29 -5.92 -20.77
N PRO A 27 17.03 -7.17 -21.20
CA PRO A 27 15.93 -7.94 -20.66
C PRO A 27 16.22 -8.31 -19.20
N ILE A 28 15.21 -8.25 -18.34
CA ILE A 28 15.27 -8.79 -16.98
C ILE A 28 15.07 -10.32 -16.97
N TYR A 29 14.55 -10.88 -18.06
CA TYR A 29 14.38 -12.31 -18.26
C TYR A 29 14.35 -12.63 -19.76
N GLN A 30 14.96 -13.75 -20.14
CA GLN A 30 14.86 -14.29 -21.49
C GLN A 30 14.69 -15.80 -21.44
N TRP A 31 13.87 -16.35 -22.33
CA TRP A 31 13.73 -17.78 -22.54
C TRP A 31 13.81 -18.14 -24.02
N ILE A 32 14.57 -19.19 -24.32
CA ILE A 32 14.73 -19.78 -25.65
C ILE A 32 14.22 -21.23 -25.57
N PRO A 33 12.99 -21.51 -26.03
CA PRO A 33 12.37 -22.83 -25.90
C PRO A 33 13.16 -23.96 -26.56
N GLU A 34 13.75 -23.71 -27.73
CA GLU A 34 14.48 -24.74 -28.50
C GLU A 34 15.70 -25.30 -27.77
N SER A 35 16.33 -24.51 -26.91
CA SER A 35 17.46 -24.94 -26.07
C SER A 35 17.09 -25.11 -24.60
N ASP A 36 15.82 -24.91 -24.27
CA ASP A 36 15.29 -24.80 -22.90
C ASP A 36 16.12 -23.90 -21.97
N SER A 37 16.71 -22.85 -22.56
CA SER A 37 17.65 -21.97 -21.86
C SER A 37 16.94 -20.73 -21.33
N ARG A 38 17.14 -20.43 -20.05
CA ARG A 38 16.60 -19.25 -19.37
C ARG A 38 17.75 -18.37 -18.88
N TYR A 39 17.64 -17.08 -19.16
CA TYR A 39 18.46 -16.03 -18.56
C TYR A 39 17.60 -15.23 -17.57
N ILE A 40 18.16 -14.97 -16.39
CA ILE A 40 17.52 -14.26 -15.29
C ILE A 40 18.44 -13.10 -14.90
N GLY A 41 17.98 -11.88 -15.15
CA GLY A 41 18.70 -10.66 -14.80
C GLY A 41 18.77 -10.45 -13.28
N ASP A 42 19.84 -9.79 -12.83
CA ASP A 42 20.14 -9.60 -11.40
C ASP A 42 18.98 -8.94 -10.63
N VAL A 43 18.30 -7.99 -11.28
CA VAL A 43 17.19 -7.20 -10.71
C VAL A 43 16.09 -8.06 -10.11
N ILE A 44 15.76 -9.19 -10.76
CA ILE A 44 14.66 -10.07 -10.31
C ILE A 44 15.17 -11.39 -9.72
N ARG A 45 16.48 -11.63 -9.73
CA ARG A 45 17.05 -12.96 -9.43
C ARG A 45 16.63 -13.48 -8.06
N ASP A 46 16.67 -12.62 -7.05
CA ASP A 46 16.32 -12.97 -5.66
C ASP A 46 14.83 -13.26 -5.46
N TYR A 47 13.99 -12.85 -6.40
CA TYR A 47 12.52 -12.95 -6.37
C TYR A 47 11.99 -13.97 -7.39
N PHE A 48 12.85 -14.44 -8.30
CA PHE A 48 12.44 -15.28 -9.41
C PHE A 48 12.16 -16.70 -8.97
N ASP A 49 10.95 -17.18 -9.23
CA ASP A 49 10.61 -18.57 -9.01
C ASP A 49 11.06 -19.45 -10.19
N SER A 50 12.21 -20.11 -10.01
CA SER A 50 12.81 -20.98 -11.02
C SER A 50 11.97 -22.22 -11.35
N ASN A 51 11.07 -22.63 -10.46
CA ASN A 51 10.23 -23.82 -10.60
C ASN A 51 8.86 -23.51 -11.20
N TYR A 52 8.53 -22.23 -11.40
CA TYR A 52 7.27 -21.85 -11.99
C TYR A 52 7.21 -22.19 -13.49
N GLN A 53 6.14 -22.87 -13.88
CA GLN A 53 5.81 -23.15 -15.27
C GLN A 53 4.29 -23.18 -15.48
N ILE A 54 3.86 -22.93 -16.70
CA ILE A 54 2.45 -22.99 -17.13
C ILE A 54 2.26 -24.21 -18.02
N GLY A 55 1.59 -25.24 -17.49
CA GLY A 55 1.35 -26.49 -18.21
C GLY A 55 2.64 -27.19 -18.66
N ASP A 56 2.50 -28.09 -19.63
CA ASP A 56 3.58 -29.00 -20.05
C ASP A 56 4.03 -28.78 -21.51
N ASP A 57 3.48 -27.79 -22.24
CA ASP A 57 3.91 -27.51 -23.61
C ASP A 57 5.34 -26.94 -23.62
N PRO A 58 6.31 -27.61 -24.24
CA PRO A 58 7.72 -27.19 -24.23
C PRO A 58 7.95 -25.81 -24.85
N PHE A 59 7.03 -25.30 -25.67
CA PHE A 59 7.13 -23.97 -26.28
C PHE A 59 6.26 -22.93 -25.59
N ARG A 60 5.64 -23.24 -24.45
CA ARG A 60 4.83 -22.26 -23.68
C ARG A 60 5.09 -22.30 -22.17
N LYS A 61 5.67 -23.38 -21.64
CA LYS A 61 5.85 -23.62 -20.21
C LYS A 61 6.51 -22.49 -19.42
N HIS A 62 7.46 -21.75 -20.00
CA HIS A 62 8.15 -20.65 -19.31
C HIS A 62 7.87 -19.26 -19.94
N ARG A 63 6.71 -19.11 -20.58
CA ARG A 63 6.25 -17.82 -21.14
C ARG A 63 5.88 -16.79 -20.06
N ALA A 64 5.62 -17.28 -18.85
CA ALA A 64 5.22 -16.47 -17.71
C ALA A 64 6.28 -16.48 -16.61
N ILE A 65 6.39 -15.34 -15.94
CA ILE A 65 7.28 -15.14 -14.80
C ILE A 65 6.44 -15.02 -13.53
N ARG A 66 6.85 -15.74 -12.49
CA ARG A 66 6.36 -15.58 -11.12
C ARG A 66 7.47 -14.96 -10.28
N LEU A 67 7.17 -13.79 -9.70
CA LEU A 67 8.00 -13.13 -8.69
C LEU A 67 7.40 -13.46 -7.33
N MET A 68 8.24 -13.89 -6.40
CA MET A 68 7.89 -14.25 -5.03
C MET A 68 8.64 -13.30 -4.09
N PRO A 69 8.03 -12.85 -2.97
CA PRO A 69 8.75 -12.13 -1.93
C PRO A 69 9.98 -12.92 -1.50
N LYS A 70 11.09 -12.23 -1.26
CA LYS A 70 12.34 -12.89 -0.86
C LYS A 70 12.08 -13.62 0.48
N PRO A 71 12.40 -14.93 0.58
CA PRO A 71 12.21 -15.63 1.84
C PRO A 71 13.12 -15.00 2.90
N LEU A 72 12.55 -14.66 4.06
CA LEU A 72 13.22 -13.98 5.17
C LEU A 72 14.51 -14.69 5.66
N ASN A 73 14.70 -15.97 5.30
CA ASN A 73 15.84 -16.80 5.68
C ASN A 73 16.76 -17.16 4.49
N SER A 74 16.79 -16.37 3.42
CA SER A 74 17.70 -16.63 2.28
C SER A 74 19.18 -16.56 2.71
N PRO A 75 20.03 -17.55 2.37
CA PRO A 75 21.41 -17.63 2.83
C PRO A 75 22.33 -16.51 2.29
N HIS A 76 21.86 -15.65 1.38
CA HIS A 76 22.58 -14.45 0.96
C HIS A 76 22.50 -13.26 1.93
N ASN A 77 21.78 -13.39 3.06
CA ASN A 77 21.73 -12.33 4.08
C ASN A 77 23.00 -12.22 4.95
N HIS A 78 24.07 -12.99 4.66
CA HIS A 78 25.31 -12.98 5.44
C HIS A 78 26.50 -12.22 4.84
N GLU A 79 26.35 -11.58 3.68
CA GLU A 79 27.49 -10.88 3.03
C GLU A 79 27.61 -9.38 3.34
N VAL A 80 26.90 -8.89 4.37
CA VAL A 80 27.14 -7.57 4.97
C VAL A 80 27.69 -7.73 6.38
N SER A 81 28.77 -8.50 6.53
CA SER A 81 29.60 -8.48 7.75
C SER A 81 31.02 -8.94 7.45
N SER A 82 31.74 -8.18 6.63
CA SER A 82 33.16 -8.44 6.38
C SER A 82 33.97 -7.15 6.31
N SER A 83 33.92 -6.34 7.37
CA SER A 83 34.96 -5.35 7.62
C SER A 83 35.08 -4.92 9.10
N LEU A 84 35.03 -5.85 10.04
CA LEU A 84 35.64 -5.66 11.36
C LEU A 84 36.16 -7.01 11.88
N SER A 85 37.28 -7.46 11.33
CA SER A 85 38.03 -8.58 11.89
C SER A 85 38.90 -8.10 13.06
N THR A 86 39.03 -9.00 14.06
CA THR A 86 40.02 -9.05 15.13
C THR A 86 39.58 -8.55 16.52
N ILE A 87 38.85 -9.40 17.26
CA ILE A 87 39.03 -9.50 18.72
C ILE A 87 39.12 -10.98 19.11
N SER A 88 40.18 -11.29 19.85
CA SER A 88 40.59 -12.60 20.35
C SER A 88 39.58 -13.29 21.27
N SER A 89 39.65 -14.61 21.30
CA SER A 89 38.70 -15.60 21.83
C SER A 89 38.61 -15.75 23.36
N LEU A 90 38.66 -14.68 24.15
CA LEU A 90 38.63 -14.79 25.64
C LEU A 90 37.61 -13.89 26.36
N SER A 91 36.50 -13.50 25.72
CA SER A 91 35.46 -12.69 26.40
C SER A 91 34.01 -13.14 26.13
N ARG A 92 33.77 -14.41 25.78
CA ARG A 92 32.42 -14.91 25.45
C ARG A 92 31.48 -15.08 26.66
N ASP A 93 32.00 -15.09 27.89
CA ASP A 93 31.18 -15.41 29.08
C ASP A 93 30.81 -14.20 29.95
N LEU A 94 31.11 -12.95 29.55
CA LEU A 94 30.74 -11.75 30.31
C LEU A 94 29.77 -10.78 29.59
N PHE A 95 29.27 -11.13 28.40
CA PHE A 95 28.31 -10.30 27.66
C PHE A 95 27.08 -11.10 27.20
N ARG A 96 26.39 -11.74 28.15
CA ARG A 96 25.14 -12.46 27.88
C ARG A 96 23.89 -11.72 28.37
N ASN A 97 23.83 -10.39 28.29
CA ASN A 97 22.60 -9.64 28.60
C ASN A 97 22.60 -8.18 28.06
N ARG A 98 22.80 -7.99 26.74
CA ARG A 98 22.56 -6.67 26.11
C ARG A 98 22.14 -6.67 24.63
N ASN A 99 21.67 -7.80 24.09
CA ASN A 99 21.49 -7.95 22.64
C ASN A 99 20.03 -7.90 22.15
N ASP A 100 19.01 -7.98 23.00
CA ASP A 100 17.63 -8.13 22.52
C ASP A 100 17.10 -6.88 21.77
N SER A 101 17.39 -5.67 22.26
CA SER A 101 16.98 -4.43 21.59
C SER A 101 17.78 -4.13 20.32
N ARG A 102 19.03 -4.59 20.24
CA ARG A 102 19.92 -4.38 19.08
C ARG A 102 19.53 -5.33 17.94
N ASP A 103 19.25 -6.58 18.27
CA ASP A 103 18.76 -7.60 17.33
C ASP A 103 17.35 -7.25 16.79
N HIS A 104 16.53 -6.55 17.57
CA HIS A 104 15.22 -6.09 17.09
C HIS A 104 15.33 -4.89 16.13
N LEU A 105 16.24 -3.97 16.39
CA LEU A 105 16.48 -2.81 15.53
C LEU A 105 17.11 -3.21 14.18
N GLU A 106 18.06 -4.17 14.19
CA GLU A 106 18.67 -4.70 12.97
C GLU A 106 17.66 -5.47 12.09
N ARG A 107 16.76 -6.26 12.70
CA ARG A 107 15.67 -6.93 11.96
C ARG A 107 14.70 -5.93 11.32
N ASN A 108 14.28 -4.90 12.06
CA ASN A 108 13.42 -3.85 11.51
C ASN A 108 14.06 -3.07 10.35
N HIS A 109 15.39 -2.92 10.36
CA HIS A 109 16.12 -2.28 9.27
C HIS A 109 16.16 -3.16 8.02
N LEU A 110 16.43 -4.46 8.18
CA LEU A 110 16.46 -5.43 7.08
C LEU A 110 15.09 -5.58 6.40
N ASP A 111 14.02 -5.69 7.20
CA ASP A 111 12.64 -5.79 6.68
C ASP A 111 12.25 -4.53 5.88
N ARG A 112 12.65 -3.34 6.35
CA ARG A 112 12.42 -2.08 5.63
C ARG A 112 13.20 -1.98 4.32
N GLN A 113 14.44 -2.45 4.29
CA GLN A 113 15.25 -2.47 3.07
C GLN A 113 14.68 -3.46 2.03
N GLN A 114 14.25 -4.63 2.49
CA GLN A 114 13.61 -5.62 1.63
C GLN A 114 12.31 -5.09 1.03
N LEU A 115 11.45 -4.47 1.84
CA LEU A 115 10.20 -3.87 1.38
C LEU A 115 10.43 -2.73 0.38
N ALA A 116 11.46 -1.91 0.61
CA ALA A 116 11.83 -0.84 -0.30
C ALA A 116 12.25 -1.38 -1.67
N PHE A 117 13.01 -2.48 -1.72
CA PHE A 117 13.42 -3.11 -2.98
C PHE A 117 12.25 -3.78 -3.72
N GLU A 118 11.32 -4.43 -2.99
CA GLU A 118 10.11 -5.00 -3.60
C GLU A 118 9.25 -3.92 -4.28
N ILE A 119 9.16 -2.73 -3.68
CA ILE A 119 8.51 -1.58 -4.28
C ILE A 119 9.23 -1.12 -5.57
N GLU A 120 10.57 -1.20 -5.64
CA GLU A 120 11.35 -0.87 -6.85
C GLU A 120 11.13 -1.86 -8.01
N LEU A 121 10.54 -3.03 -7.75
CA LEU A 121 10.07 -3.92 -8.80
C LEU A 121 8.73 -3.46 -9.41
N SER A 122 8.08 -2.44 -8.86
CA SER A 122 6.91 -1.84 -9.50
C SER A 122 7.34 -1.09 -10.76
N GLY A 123 6.58 -1.24 -11.84
CA GLY A 123 6.91 -0.62 -13.12
C GLY A 123 6.11 -1.18 -14.27
N ASN A 124 6.42 -0.70 -15.47
CA ASN A 124 5.88 -1.25 -16.71
C ASN A 124 6.76 -2.41 -17.16
N TYR A 125 6.14 -3.49 -17.60
CA TYR A 125 6.82 -4.68 -18.07
C TYR A 125 6.40 -4.94 -19.51
N THR A 126 7.38 -5.05 -20.39
CA THR A 126 7.16 -5.34 -21.80
C THR A 126 7.67 -6.74 -22.10
N CYS A 127 6.78 -7.64 -22.50
CA CYS A 127 7.15 -8.90 -23.12
C CYS A 127 7.35 -8.67 -24.62
N VAL A 128 8.47 -9.13 -25.17
CA VAL A 128 8.74 -9.19 -26.60
C VAL A 128 8.90 -10.66 -26.99
N ILE A 129 8.09 -11.10 -27.95
CA ILE A 129 8.14 -12.42 -28.55
C ILE A 129 8.75 -12.26 -29.94
N ALA A 130 9.85 -12.92 -30.21
CA ALA A 130 10.54 -12.83 -31.49
C ALA A 130 10.79 -14.22 -32.08
N SER A 131 10.58 -14.37 -33.38
CA SER A 131 11.03 -15.49 -34.20
C SER A 131 11.84 -14.93 -35.38
N ILE A 132 12.32 -15.80 -36.29
CA ILE A 132 12.92 -15.35 -37.55
C ILE A 132 11.89 -14.62 -38.43
N MET A 133 10.61 -14.98 -38.34
CA MET A 133 9.56 -14.48 -39.24
C MET A 133 8.79 -13.29 -38.69
N SER A 134 8.60 -13.22 -37.38
CA SER A 134 7.74 -12.22 -36.76
C SER A 134 8.27 -11.75 -35.41
N GLN A 135 7.82 -10.56 -35.01
CA GLN A 135 8.02 -10.06 -33.67
C GLN A 135 6.71 -9.43 -33.20
N ASP A 136 6.30 -9.76 -31.97
CA ASP A 136 5.16 -9.16 -31.30
C ASP A 136 5.56 -8.71 -29.89
N SER A 137 4.78 -7.80 -29.30
CA SER A 137 5.04 -7.32 -27.96
C SER A 137 3.76 -7.02 -27.18
N ARG A 138 3.82 -7.24 -25.87
CA ARG A 138 2.75 -6.89 -24.95
C ARG A 138 3.28 -6.18 -23.73
N GLN A 139 2.47 -5.29 -23.20
CA GLN A 139 2.82 -4.49 -22.03
C GLN A 139 1.82 -4.71 -20.92
N GLY A 140 2.29 -4.69 -19.68
CA GLY A 140 1.48 -4.68 -18.48
C GLY A 140 2.25 -4.06 -17.33
N SER A 141 1.55 -3.54 -16.33
CA SER A 141 2.19 -2.93 -15.16
C SER A 141 2.13 -3.90 -13.97
N VAL A 142 3.22 -3.98 -13.21
CA VAL A 142 3.25 -4.64 -11.90
C VAL A 142 3.36 -3.58 -10.83
N PHE A 143 2.59 -3.73 -9.76
CA PHE A 143 2.56 -2.79 -8.66
C PHE A 143 2.59 -3.51 -7.32
N PHE A 144 3.57 -3.17 -6.48
CA PHE A 144 3.68 -3.64 -5.11
C PHE A 144 3.15 -2.57 -4.15
N TYR A 145 2.35 -3.00 -3.17
CA TYR A 145 1.73 -2.11 -2.19
C TYR A 145 1.84 -2.69 -0.79
N VAL A 146 1.78 -1.82 0.21
CA VAL A 146 1.74 -2.21 1.62
C VAL A 146 0.32 -1.99 2.11
N PRO A 147 -0.43 -3.05 2.48
CA PRO A 147 -1.75 -2.91 3.06
C PRO A 147 -1.66 -2.17 4.41
N PRO A 148 -2.71 -1.46 4.83
CA PRO A 148 -2.68 -0.72 6.08
C PRO A 148 -2.50 -1.67 7.27
N LYS A 149 -1.47 -1.41 8.10
CA LYS A 149 -1.30 -2.13 9.37
C LYS A 149 -2.46 -1.84 10.32
N LYS A 150 -2.96 -0.60 10.30
CA LYS A 150 -4.11 -0.14 11.09
C LYS A 150 -5.00 0.75 10.23
N PHE A 151 -6.31 0.52 10.28
CA PHE A 151 -7.32 1.36 9.63
C PHE A 151 -8.52 1.56 10.55
N GLU A 152 -8.65 2.78 11.08
CA GLU A 152 -9.63 3.16 12.10
C GLU A 152 -10.53 4.30 11.63
N PHE A 153 -11.78 4.22 12.06
CA PHE A 153 -12.80 5.24 11.81
C PHE A 153 -13.58 5.49 13.09
N ASN A 154 -13.47 6.71 13.63
CA ASN A 154 -13.97 7.10 14.94
C ASN A 154 -14.81 8.38 14.87
N ILE A 155 -15.81 8.45 15.74
CA ILE A 155 -16.67 9.63 15.92
C ILE A 155 -16.58 10.00 17.39
N TYR A 156 -16.20 11.24 17.67
CA TYR A 156 -16.06 11.80 19.00
C TYR A 156 -17.15 12.86 19.20
N SER A 157 -17.91 12.75 20.29
CA SER A 157 -18.79 13.83 20.74
C SER A 157 -17.95 14.95 21.37
N SER A 158 -18.30 16.21 21.10
CA SER A 158 -17.83 17.33 21.92
C SER A 158 -18.35 17.13 23.34
N GLU A 159 -17.48 16.82 24.31
CA GLU A 159 -17.86 16.55 25.72
C GLU A 159 -18.51 17.74 26.45
N LYS A 160 -18.76 18.87 25.78
CA LYS A 160 -19.25 20.09 26.44
C LYS A 160 -20.76 20.17 26.67
N ASP A 161 -21.57 19.23 26.16
CA ASP A 161 -23.04 19.36 26.21
C ASP A 161 -23.78 18.31 27.07
N LEU A 162 -23.08 17.40 27.77
CA LEU A 162 -23.74 16.45 28.68
C LEU A 162 -23.88 16.94 30.13
N ASN A 163 -23.28 18.08 30.49
CA ASN A 163 -23.32 18.65 31.85
C ASN A 163 -23.77 20.13 31.88
N LYS A 164 -24.78 20.51 31.09
CA LYS A 164 -25.56 21.71 31.42
C LYS A 164 -26.79 21.29 32.24
N PRO A 165 -26.89 21.70 33.51
CA PRO A 165 -28.14 21.56 34.25
C PRO A 165 -29.25 22.26 33.45
N LYS A 166 -30.37 21.58 33.23
CA LYS A 166 -31.62 22.28 32.93
C LYS A 166 -31.95 23.13 34.16
N ILE A 167 -31.66 24.43 34.10
CA ILE A 167 -32.28 25.37 35.02
C ILE A 167 -33.69 25.55 34.49
N ASP A 168 -34.61 24.84 35.15
CA ASP A 168 -36.03 25.04 35.01
C ASP A 168 -36.38 26.21 35.94
N ASP A 169 -36.35 27.43 35.41
CA ASP A 169 -36.90 28.59 36.11
C ASP A 169 -37.72 29.40 35.11
N GLY A 170 -39.04 29.26 35.23
CA GLY A 170 -39.97 30.18 34.61
C GLY A 170 -39.83 31.55 35.26
N ASN A 171 -39.55 32.57 34.45
CA ASN A 171 -40.19 33.85 34.62
C ASN A 171 -40.04 34.76 33.38
N ASP A 172 -41.06 35.59 33.29
CA ASP A 172 -41.46 36.50 32.23
C ASP A 172 -40.50 37.70 31.99
N ARG A 173 -40.53 38.18 30.74
CA ARG A 173 -40.30 39.57 30.23
C ARG A 173 -38.90 40.05 29.84
N ASP A 174 -38.83 40.34 28.54
CA ASP A 174 -38.39 41.58 27.86
C ASP A 174 -36.89 41.94 27.82
N GLY A 175 -36.47 42.40 26.63
CA GLY A 175 -35.14 42.95 26.37
C GLY A 175 -34.32 42.16 25.35
N GLY A 176 -34.49 42.48 24.06
CA GLY A 176 -33.56 42.04 23.03
C GLY A 176 -32.20 42.72 23.17
N ASP A 177 -31.12 41.95 23.08
CA ASP A 177 -29.98 42.21 22.20
C ASP A 177 -28.89 41.13 22.37
N VAL A 178 -28.38 40.66 21.22
CA VAL A 178 -27.10 39.95 21.00
C VAL A 178 -26.98 38.56 21.66
N MET A 179 -26.86 37.46 20.90
CA MET A 179 -25.60 37.00 20.31
C MET A 179 -25.85 36.19 19.04
N HIS A 180 -25.12 36.50 17.97
CA HIS A 180 -24.85 35.55 16.89
C HIS A 180 -24.10 34.34 17.48
N GLU A 181 -24.83 33.30 17.90
CA GLU A 181 -24.20 32.00 18.14
C GLU A 181 -23.74 31.46 16.79
N ASN A 182 -22.44 31.50 16.58
CA ASN A 182 -21.76 30.76 15.52
C ASN A 182 -21.93 29.25 15.82
N SER A 183 -23.10 28.71 15.49
CA SER A 183 -23.52 27.32 15.71
C SER A 183 -22.71 26.27 14.93
N ASN A 184 -21.68 26.69 14.19
CA ASN A 184 -20.85 25.81 13.37
C ASN A 184 -19.68 25.11 14.11
N GLN A 185 -19.51 25.31 15.42
CA GLN A 185 -18.34 24.76 16.14
C GLN A 185 -18.63 23.61 17.13
N ASN A 186 -19.90 23.25 17.39
CA ASN A 186 -20.25 22.29 18.46
C ASN A 186 -20.58 20.87 17.98
N GLY A 187 -20.55 20.60 16.67
CA GLY A 187 -20.84 19.25 16.16
C GLY A 187 -19.74 18.20 16.47
N PRO A 188 -20.09 16.90 16.43
CA PRO A 188 -19.15 15.80 16.68
C PRO A 188 -18.04 15.79 15.64
N MET A 189 -16.88 15.32 16.06
CA MET A 189 -15.70 15.20 15.21
C MET A 189 -15.56 13.77 14.72
N VAL A 190 -15.44 13.62 13.42
CA VAL A 190 -15.09 12.37 12.76
C VAL A 190 -13.58 12.35 12.55
N ARG A 191 -12.95 11.23 12.87
CA ARG A 191 -11.54 10.97 12.55
C ARG A 191 -11.40 9.67 11.80
N CYS A 192 -10.70 9.72 10.69
CA CYS A 192 -10.28 8.53 9.97
C CYS A 192 -8.77 8.49 9.90
N SER A 193 -8.16 7.37 10.28
CA SER A 193 -6.71 7.22 10.37
C SER A 193 -6.23 5.88 9.82
N VAL A 194 -5.10 5.95 9.12
CA VAL A 194 -4.42 4.81 8.50
C VAL A 194 -2.96 4.85 8.85
N GLU A 195 -2.40 3.69 9.19
CA GLU A 195 -0.99 3.51 9.53
C GLU A 195 -0.33 2.51 8.59
N ASP A 196 0.92 2.83 8.23
CA ASP A 196 1.86 1.96 7.52
C ASP A 196 1.35 1.48 6.16
N VAL A 197 0.79 2.39 5.35
CA VAL A 197 0.26 2.08 4.01
C VAL A 197 1.16 2.63 2.90
N TYR A 198 1.36 1.89 1.83
CA TYR A 198 2.08 2.34 0.63
C TYR A 198 1.28 1.93 -0.61
N PRO A 199 1.21 2.77 -1.66
CA PRO A 199 1.83 4.09 -1.84
C PRO A 199 1.04 5.17 -1.11
N LYS A 200 1.29 6.45 -1.42
CA LYS A 200 0.56 7.58 -0.83
C LYS A 200 -0.95 7.36 -0.98
N PRO A 201 -1.68 7.18 0.13
CA PRO A 201 -3.10 6.85 0.10
C PRO A 201 -3.97 8.11 -0.11
N ILE A 202 -5.19 7.89 -0.60
CA ILE A 202 -6.26 8.89 -0.57
C ILE A 202 -7.28 8.46 0.48
N LEU A 203 -7.61 9.37 1.40
CA LEU A 203 -8.73 9.18 2.31
C LEU A 203 -9.93 9.99 1.81
N SER A 204 -11.09 9.37 1.84
CA SER A 204 -12.35 10.05 1.53
C SER A 204 -13.43 9.75 2.55
N PHE A 205 -14.32 10.72 2.71
CA PHE A 205 -15.44 10.68 3.62
C PHE A 205 -16.74 10.91 2.87
N SER A 206 -17.77 10.12 3.18
CA SER A 206 -19.12 10.34 2.69
C SER A 206 -20.17 10.05 3.75
N GLU A 207 -21.33 10.68 3.56
CA GLU A 207 -22.51 10.51 4.38
C GLU A 207 -23.67 10.07 3.48
N THR A 208 -24.43 9.06 3.93
CA THR A 208 -25.59 8.53 3.21
C THR A 208 -26.73 8.31 4.19
N ILE A 209 -27.93 8.79 3.87
CA ILE A 209 -29.11 8.60 4.72
C ILE A 209 -29.95 7.46 4.15
N SER A 210 -30.27 6.47 4.99
CA SER A 210 -31.29 5.47 4.68
C SER A 210 -32.67 6.02 5.06
N LEU A 211 -33.51 6.30 4.06
CA LEU A 211 -34.82 6.92 4.25
C LEU A 211 -35.93 5.92 4.68
N GLY A 212 -35.60 4.63 4.85
CA GLY A 212 -36.60 3.58 5.02
C GLY A 212 -37.48 3.39 3.77
N ASN A 213 -38.28 2.31 3.74
CA ASN A 213 -39.26 2.01 2.69
C ASN A 213 -38.70 1.81 1.25
N GLY A 214 -37.76 0.89 1.05
CA GLY A 214 -37.40 0.40 -0.29
C GLY A 214 -36.73 1.41 -1.24
N TYR A 215 -36.50 2.65 -0.79
CA TYR A 215 -35.75 3.65 -1.54
C TYR A 215 -34.25 3.39 -1.44
N PRO A 216 -33.49 3.54 -2.54
CA PRO A 216 -32.04 3.42 -2.51
C PRO A 216 -31.45 4.50 -1.60
N PRO A 217 -30.38 4.20 -0.85
CA PRO A 217 -29.70 5.18 -0.02
C PRO A 217 -29.26 6.38 -0.88
N GLN A 218 -29.61 7.60 -0.46
CA GLN A 218 -29.20 8.82 -1.17
C GLN A 218 -27.95 9.41 -0.51
N GLN A 219 -26.91 9.66 -1.32
CA GLN A 219 -25.73 10.39 -0.88
C GLN A 219 -26.11 11.85 -0.68
N THR A 220 -26.15 12.30 0.58
CA THR A 220 -26.63 13.65 0.94
C THR A 220 -25.53 14.69 0.97
N PHE A 221 -24.26 14.27 1.01
CA PHE A 221 -23.10 15.16 1.04
C PHE A 221 -22.07 14.83 -0.04
N PRO A 222 -21.39 15.83 -0.62
CA PRO A 222 -20.34 15.61 -1.61
C PRO A 222 -19.23 14.76 -0.98
N LEU A 223 -18.69 13.82 -1.77
CA LEU A 223 -17.53 13.03 -1.37
C LEU A 223 -16.38 13.98 -1.03
N ILE A 224 -16.02 14.06 0.25
CA ILE A 224 -14.89 14.88 0.68
C ILE A 224 -13.63 14.04 0.46
N LYS A 225 -12.92 14.34 -0.62
CA LYS A 225 -11.56 13.83 -0.84
C LYS A 225 -10.60 14.70 -0.05
N MET A 226 -10.23 14.27 1.15
CA MET A 226 -9.27 14.98 1.97
C MET A 226 -7.86 14.57 1.54
N GLN A 227 -7.10 15.54 1.02
CA GLN A 227 -5.70 15.33 0.72
C GLN A 227 -4.96 15.15 2.03
N SER A 228 -4.30 13.99 2.20
CA SER A 228 -3.66 13.57 3.43
C SER A 228 -2.78 14.67 4.04
N VAL A 229 -3.02 15.03 5.30
CA VAL A 229 -2.03 15.78 6.09
C VAL A 229 -0.92 14.80 6.40
N ILE A 230 0.20 14.91 5.70
CA ILE A 230 1.39 14.12 6.03
C ILE A 230 1.90 14.67 7.36
N ASN A 231 1.90 13.86 8.42
CA ASN A 231 2.63 14.18 9.63
C ASN A 231 4.14 14.09 9.33
N ASP A 232 4.68 15.08 8.63
CA ASP A 232 6.10 15.16 8.25
C ASP A 232 6.98 15.70 9.38
N ARG A 233 6.49 15.65 10.63
CA ARG A 233 7.20 16.13 11.83
C ARG A 233 8.19 15.09 12.38
N ASP A 234 8.83 14.31 11.52
CA ASP A 234 10.04 13.57 11.91
C ASP A 234 11.26 14.30 11.32
N PRO A 235 11.96 15.14 12.11
CA PRO A 235 13.11 15.90 11.65
C PRO A 235 14.30 15.02 11.22
N ASN A 236 14.27 13.70 11.47
CA ASN A 236 15.28 12.75 11.01
C ASN A 236 14.86 11.99 9.72
N ARG A 237 13.71 12.32 9.12
CA ARG A 237 13.21 11.62 7.94
C ARG A 237 14.01 12.01 6.69
N PRO A 238 14.64 11.05 5.98
CA PRO A 238 15.32 11.34 4.73
C PRO A 238 14.32 11.93 3.74
N GLN A 239 14.51 13.21 3.38
CA GLN A 239 13.77 13.84 2.30
C GLN A 239 14.05 13.06 1.01
N GLY A 240 13.02 12.37 0.48
CA GLY A 240 13.08 11.75 -0.84
C GLY A 240 13.02 10.22 -0.92
N SER A 241 12.69 9.49 0.16
CA SER A 241 12.39 8.06 0.01
C SER A 241 11.07 7.86 -0.74
N ARG A 242 11.15 7.57 -2.04
CA ARG A 242 10.00 7.28 -2.92
C ARG A 242 9.24 6.01 -2.50
N ASN A 243 9.81 5.19 -1.61
CA ASN A 243 9.37 3.86 -1.22
C ASN A 243 9.20 3.75 0.31
N GLN A 244 8.52 4.72 0.92
CA GLN A 244 8.20 4.69 2.34
C GLN A 244 6.69 4.62 2.57
N SER A 245 6.28 3.83 3.55
CA SER A 245 4.90 3.81 4.01
C SER A 245 4.45 5.14 4.65
N PHE A 246 3.15 5.36 4.63
CA PHE A 246 2.49 6.59 5.05
C PHE A 246 1.58 6.33 6.24
N ASN A 247 1.64 7.25 7.21
CA ASN A 247 0.62 7.40 8.24
C ASN A 247 -0.20 8.65 7.89
N VAL A 248 -1.49 8.48 7.62
CA VAL A 248 -2.38 9.56 7.21
C VAL A 248 -3.63 9.56 8.06
N TRP A 249 -4.18 10.75 8.29
CA TRP A 249 -5.48 10.89 8.91
C TRP A 249 -6.17 12.15 8.39
N PHE A 250 -7.49 12.20 8.55
CA PHE A 250 -8.24 13.44 8.48
C PHE A 250 -9.20 13.55 9.67
N GLU A 251 -9.51 14.78 10.03
CA GLU A 251 -10.56 15.10 10.99
C GLU A 251 -11.57 16.01 10.30
N TYR A 252 -12.84 15.68 10.44
CA TYR A 252 -13.95 16.45 9.86
C TYR A 252 -15.00 16.69 10.93
N ARG A 253 -15.43 17.95 11.08
CA ARG A 253 -16.49 18.31 12.03
C ARG A 253 -17.84 18.22 11.32
N LEU A 254 -18.73 17.38 11.84
CA LEU A 254 -20.09 17.26 11.31
C LEU A 254 -20.91 18.48 11.71
N GLY A 255 -21.82 18.91 10.82
CA GLY A 255 -22.88 19.85 11.20
C GLY A 255 -23.89 19.13 12.11
N TYR A 256 -24.59 19.87 12.98
CA TYR A 256 -25.62 19.28 13.83
C TYR A 256 -26.74 18.61 12.99
N ASP A 257 -27.04 19.20 11.83
CA ASP A 257 -28.02 18.67 10.86
C ASP A 257 -27.59 17.37 10.16
N SER A 258 -26.31 17.00 10.23
CA SER A 258 -25.77 15.76 9.66
C SER A 258 -26.01 14.54 10.55
N ILE A 259 -26.48 14.71 11.79
CA ILE A 259 -26.71 13.62 12.74
C ILE A 259 -28.18 13.23 12.72
N LYS A 260 -28.58 12.43 11.74
CA LYS A 260 -29.96 11.89 11.66
C LYS A 260 -29.96 10.40 11.90
N VAL A 261 -31.01 9.90 12.55
CA VAL A 261 -31.23 8.45 12.69
C VAL A 261 -31.29 7.83 11.30
N GLY A 262 -30.53 6.74 11.07
CA GLY A 262 -30.42 6.10 9.77
C GLY A 262 -29.34 6.68 8.84
N THR A 263 -28.53 7.63 9.33
CA THR A 263 -27.34 8.11 8.62
C THR A 263 -26.20 7.11 8.78
N ILE A 264 -25.54 6.79 7.66
CA ILE A 264 -24.35 5.95 7.58
C ILE A 264 -23.18 6.84 7.17
N TYR A 265 -22.11 6.80 7.95
CA TYR A 265 -20.87 7.48 7.63
C TYR A 265 -19.85 6.47 7.10
N GLU A 266 -19.18 6.82 6.02
CA GLU A 266 -18.20 5.96 5.37
C GLU A 266 -16.83 6.67 5.32
N CYS A 267 -15.80 6.00 5.83
CA CYS A 267 -14.42 6.34 5.50
C CYS A 267 -13.84 5.32 4.53
N ARG A 268 -13.25 5.82 3.45
CA ARG A 268 -12.64 5.03 2.40
C ARG A 268 -11.17 5.36 2.25
N LEU A 269 -10.35 4.32 2.25
CA LEU A 269 -8.93 4.35 1.94
C LEU A 269 -8.75 3.80 0.53
N GLU A 270 -8.21 4.62 -0.36
CA GLU A 270 -7.88 4.26 -1.74
C GLU A 270 -6.36 4.26 -1.93
N ILE A 271 -5.86 3.14 -2.43
CA ILE A 271 -4.52 2.99 -3.01
C ILE A 271 -4.67 2.40 -4.41
N PRO A 272 -3.67 2.49 -5.30
CA PRO A 272 -3.75 1.87 -6.62
C PRO A 272 -4.17 0.40 -6.49
N TYR A 273 -5.26 0.04 -7.18
CA TYR A 273 -5.80 -1.32 -7.26
C TYR A 273 -6.33 -1.93 -5.96
N ALA A 274 -6.39 -1.19 -4.84
CA ALA A 274 -7.03 -1.66 -3.60
C ALA A 274 -7.85 -0.57 -2.90
N ASN A 275 -8.98 -0.99 -2.32
CA ASN A 275 -9.95 -0.10 -1.69
C ASN A 275 -10.42 -0.70 -0.37
N TYR A 276 -10.30 0.06 0.71
CA TYR A 276 -10.73 -0.35 2.05
C TYR A 276 -11.80 0.59 2.55
N ILE A 277 -12.84 0.04 3.19
CA ILE A 277 -14.00 0.81 3.66
C ILE A 277 -14.27 0.50 5.13
N ARG A 278 -14.50 1.54 5.93
CA ARG A 278 -15.05 1.48 7.28
C ARG A 278 -16.33 2.29 7.34
N LYS A 279 -17.35 1.76 8.03
CA LYS A 279 -18.66 2.40 8.20
C LYS A 279 -19.02 2.54 9.68
N LYS A 280 -19.75 3.58 10.04
CA LYS A 280 -20.41 3.76 11.34
C LYS A 280 -21.82 4.29 11.15
#